data_AF-A0A432K1T9-F1
#
_entry.id   AF-A0A432K1T9-F1
#
_cell.length_a   1.000
_cell.length_b   1.000
_cell.length_c   1.000
_cell.angle_alpha   90.00
_cell.angle_beta   90.00
_cell.angle_gamma   90.00
#
_symmetry.space_group_name_H-M   'P 1'
#
loop_
_entity.id
_entity.type
_entity.pdbx_description
1 polymer ?
#
loop_
_entity_poly.entity_id
_entity_poly.type
_entity_poly.pdbx_seq_one_letter_code
_entity_poly.pdbx_strand_id
1 'polypeptide(L)'
;MLVPLIYGPQADNAEGAAVLQNYWEQMQTQVAALETALGGLQHIYHESLTVGGDEGLEQLGAADQRSHSFIAGMAEGGAVLEATEDMDVLLETLDLQRCMMIPLASTNVASKLQEWHSDSNRQRYEHIANQIDSTLGENETGLLMISERHQVQFPSDIEVFYVSPPALDDYRRWLRNWTEQQQSATAVESEPTRTDAEVAVNDDEIYGVEKAAGQDEASEEPETD
;
A
#
# COMPACT_ATOMS: atom_id res chain seq x y z
N MET A 1 -6.44 8.18 21.03
CA MET A 1 -7.21 7.06 20.43
C MET A 1 -6.51 6.62 19.16
N LEU A 2 -6.42 5.30 18.92
CA LEU A 2 -5.81 4.74 17.71
C LEU A 2 -6.85 3.86 16.99
N VAL A 3 -7.14 4.21 15.74
CA VAL A 3 -8.12 3.54 14.88
C VAL A 3 -7.40 2.95 13.67
N PRO A 4 -7.61 1.66 13.36
CA PRO A 4 -7.17 1.07 12.10
C PRO A 4 -7.73 1.81 10.89
N LEU A 5 -6.89 2.37 10.04
CA LEU A 5 -7.35 2.94 8.77
C LEU A 5 -7.56 1.83 7.75
N ILE A 6 -8.80 1.68 7.28
CA ILE A 6 -9.19 0.58 6.40
C ILE A 6 -9.78 1.13 5.11
N TYR A 7 -9.11 0.78 4.02
CA TYR A 7 -9.60 1.00 2.67
C TYR A 7 -10.31 -0.25 2.16
N GLY A 8 -11.47 -0.05 1.54
CA GLY A 8 -12.13 -1.11 0.80
C GLY A 8 -11.43 -1.37 -0.53
N PRO A 9 -11.49 -2.59 -1.07
CA PRO A 9 -10.99 -2.82 -2.41
C PRO A 9 -11.79 -1.99 -3.43
N GLN A 10 -11.11 -1.57 -4.49
CA GLN A 10 -11.68 -0.78 -5.60
C GLN A 10 -12.68 -1.58 -6.45
N ALA A 11 -12.84 -2.88 -6.19
CA ALA A 11 -13.76 -3.74 -6.91
C ALA A 11 -15.20 -3.53 -6.40
N ASP A 12 -16.15 -3.47 -7.33
CA ASP A 12 -17.57 -3.41 -7.02
C ASP A 12 -18.04 -4.75 -6.41
N ASN A 13 -17.92 -4.88 -5.09
CA ASN A 13 -18.33 -6.04 -4.31
C ASN A 13 -19.28 -5.61 -3.19
N ALA A 14 -20.56 -5.96 -3.33
CA ALA A 14 -21.60 -5.56 -2.39
C ALA A 14 -21.40 -6.12 -0.96
N GLU A 15 -20.87 -7.34 -0.83
CA GLU A 15 -20.57 -7.93 0.49
C GLU A 15 -19.45 -7.15 1.19
N GLY A 16 -18.39 -6.81 0.45
CA GLY A 16 -17.29 -5.99 0.94
C GLY A 16 -17.73 -4.60 1.37
N ALA A 17 -18.57 -3.96 0.56
CA ALA A 17 -19.15 -2.66 0.89
C ALA A 17 -19.95 -2.73 2.21
N ALA A 18 -20.77 -3.77 2.40
CA ALA A 18 -21.56 -3.95 3.61
C ALA A 18 -20.70 -4.22 4.86
N VAL A 19 -19.71 -5.11 4.75
CA VAL A 19 -18.81 -5.43 5.88
C VAL A 19 -17.97 -4.21 6.27
N LEU A 20 -17.49 -3.45 5.29
CA LEU A 20 -16.74 -2.22 5.54
C LEU A 20 -17.63 -1.13 6.15
N GLN A 21 -18.86 -0.97 5.68
CA GLN A 21 -19.83 -0.04 6.29
C GLN A 21 -20.07 -0.38 7.76
N ASN A 22 -20.28 -1.66 8.09
CA ASN A 22 -20.47 -2.12 9.48
C ASN A 22 -19.23 -1.83 10.35
N TYR A 23 -18.02 -2.00 9.80
CA TYR A 23 -16.79 -1.57 10.47
C TYR A 23 -16.80 -0.07 10.80
N TRP A 24 -17.09 0.77 9.81
CA TRP A 24 -17.10 2.22 9.98
C TRP A 24 -18.15 2.68 10.99
N GLU A 25 -19.35 2.10 11.01
CA GLU A 25 -20.41 2.43 11.97
C GLU A 25 -20.02 2.08 13.41
N GLN A 26 -19.46 0.88 13.63
CA GLN A 26 -19.02 0.46 14.96
C GLN A 26 -17.82 1.25 15.44
N MET A 27 -16.86 1.54 14.54
CA MET A 27 -15.69 2.36 14.84
C MET A 27 -16.12 3.76 15.29
N GLN A 28 -16.97 4.43 14.51
CA GLN A 28 -17.49 5.77 14.82
C GLN A 28 -18.23 5.79 16.17
N THR A 29 -19.05 4.77 16.45
CA THR A 29 -19.75 4.64 17.73
C THR A 29 -18.77 4.54 18.91
N GLN A 30 -17.69 3.77 18.77
CA GLN A 30 -16.68 3.61 19.81
C GLN A 30 -15.84 4.88 20.00
N VAL A 31 -15.45 5.54 18.91
CA VAL A 31 -14.72 6.82 18.97
C VAL A 31 -15.56 7.87 19.69
N ALA A 32 -16.84 8.04 19.33
CA ALA A 32 -17.72 9.02 19.98
C ALA A 32 -17.90 8.75 21.49
N ALA A 33 -17.98 7.48 21.89
CA ALA A 33 -18.06 7.10 23.30
C ALA A 33 -16.76 7.44 24.06
N LEU A 34 -15.60 7.18 23.46
CA LEU A 34 -14.30 7.51 24.04
C LEU A 34 -14.06 9.01 24.09
N GLU A 35 -14.36 9.75 23.02
CA GLU A 35 -14.31 11.21 22.97
C GLU A 35 -15.11 11.81 24.13
N THR A 36 -16.34 11.35 24.33
CA THR A 36 -17.19 11.81 25.46
C THR A 36 -16.55 11.48 26.81
N ALA A 37 -15.99 10.28 26.98
CA ALA A 37 -15.39 9.84 28.23
C ALA A 37 -14.07 10.56 28.55
N LEU A 38 -13.32 10.98 27.52
CA LEU A 38 -12.04 11.67 27.62
C LEU A 38 -12.18 13.19 27.68
N GLY A 39 -13.40 13.73 27.48
CA GLY A 39 -13.69 15.16 27.61
C GLY A 39 -13.52 15.96 26.31
N GLY A 40 -13.56 15.29 25.15
CA GLY A 40 -13.48 15.88 23.83
C GLY A 40 -12.30 15.34 23.00
N LEU A 41 -12.15 15.90 21.81
CA LEU A 41 -11.07 15.59 20.87
C LEU A 41 -10.44 16.90 20.38
N GLN A 42 -9.12 17.00 20.47
CA GLN A 42 -8.38 18.22 20.09
C GLN A 42 -7.64 18.05 18.77
N HIS A 43 -7.05 16.87 18.51
CA HIS A 43 -6.22 16.63 17.33
C HIS A 43 -6.65 15.39 16.57
N ILE A 44 -6.58 15.46 15.24
CA ILE A 44 -6.79 14.34 14.33
C ILE A 44 -5.52 14.17 13.51
N TYR A 45 -5.04 12.94 13.44
CA TYR A 45 -3.92 12.51 12.63
C TYR A 45 -4.40 11.43 11.69
N HIS A 46 -4.06 11.54 10.41
CA HIS A 46 -4.50 10.60 9.38
C HIS A 46 -3.31 10.17 8.53
N GLU A 47 -3.13 8.87 8.36
CA GLU A 47 -2.09 8.34 7.49
C GLU A 47 -2.24 8.85 6.05
N SER A 48 -1.12 9.12 5.39
CA SER A 48 -0.99 9.73 4.06
C SER A 48 -1.39 11.21 3.96
N LEU A 49 -1.56 11.90 5.09
CA LEU A 49 -1.88 13.33 5.10
C LEU A 49 -0.63 14.19 5.34
N THR A 50 -0.24 14.96 4.33
CA THR A 50 0.97 15.80 4.35
C THR A 50 0.68 17.29 4.57
N VAL A 51 -0.60 17.67 4.53
CA VAL A 51 -1.08 19.03 4.80
C VAL A 51 -2.27 18.94 5.76
N GLY A 52 -2.31 19.78 6.79
CA GLY A 52 -3.38 19.83 7.78
C GLY A 52 -4.49 20.83 7.43
N GLY A 53 -5.45 20.99 8.35
CA GLY A 53 -6.54 21.96 8.23
C GLY A 53 -7.46 21.72 7.02
N ASP A 54 -8.05 22.80 6.51
CA ASP A 54 -9.03 22.76 5.42
C ASP A 54 -8.45 22.18 4.12
N GLU A 55 -7.19 22.53 3.79
CA GLU A 55 -6.50 21.99 2.61
C GLU A 55 -6.31 20.47 2.73
N GLY A 56 -5.91 19.98 3.91
CA GLY A 56 -5.82 18.56 4.18
C GLY A 56 -7.17 17.84 4.05
N LEU A 57 -8.23 18.47 4.55
CA LEU A 57 -9.58 17.94 4.45
C LEU A 57 -10.04 17.85 2.99
N GLU A 58 -9.78 18.86 2.16
CA GLU A 58 -10.06 18.82 0.72
C GLU A 58 -9.33 17.67 0.02
N GLN A 59 -8.06 17.43 0.36
CA GLN A 59 -7.28 16.30 -0.17
C GLN A 59 -7.87 14.94 0.21
N LEU A 60 -8.31 14.78 1.46
CA LEU A 60 -8.99 13.56 1.91
C LEU A 60 -10.28 13.30 1.12
N GLY A 61 -11.05 14.35 0.80
CA GLY A 61 -12.29 14.24 0.03
C GLY A 61 -12.08 13.66 -1.38
N ALA A 62 -10.93 13.93 -2.00
CA ALA A 62 -10.58 13.36 -3.30
C ALA A 62 -10.14 11.88 -3.23
N ALA A 63 -9.66 11.43 -2.06
CA ALA A 63 -9.05 10.11 -1.87
C ALA A 63 -10.02 9.08 -1.26
N ASP A 64 -10.72 9.42 -0.17
CA ASP A 64 -11.64 8.52 0.53
C ASP A 64 -12.81 9.30 1.16
N GLN A 65 -14.01 9.11 0.61
CA GLN A 65 -15.20 9.85 1.04
C GLN A 65 -15.63 9.54 2.49
N ARG A 66 -15.31 8.35 3.03
CA ARG A 66 -15.73 7.97 4.39
C ARG A 66 -14.86 8.64 5.44
N SER A 67 -13.56 8.56 5.26
CA SER A 67 -12.56 9.21 6.11
C SER A 67 -12.78 10.72 6.10
N HIS A 68 -12.99 11.31 4.91
CA HIS A 68 -13.35 12.71 4.77
C HIS A 68 -14.60 13.08 5.58
N SER A 69 -15.71 12.36 5.40
CA SER A 69 -16.97 12.70 6.08
C SER A 69 -16.87 12.59 7.60
N PHE A 70 -16.13 11.60 8.09
CA PHE A 70 -15.91 11.39 9.52
C PHE A 70 -15.03 12.49 10.13
N ILE A 71 -13.90 12.81 9.48
CA ILE A 71 -12.96 13.84 9.94
C ILE A 71 -13.59 15.23 9.86
N ALA A 72 -14.35 15.53 8.79
CA ALA A 72 -15.07 16.80 8.67
C ALA A 72 -16.00 17.04 9.86
N GLY A 73 -16.78 16.04 10.28
CA GLY A 73 -17.66 16.15 11.43
C GLY A 73 -16.93 16.43 12.75
N MET A 74 -15.73 15.84 12.94
CA MET A 74 -14.91 16.13 14.13
C MET A 74 -14.24 17.50 14.06
N ALA A 75 -13.83 17.94 12.86
CA ALA A 75 -13.28 19.28 12.65
C ALA A 75 -14.32 20.38 12.90
N GLU A 76 -15.57 20.17 12.48
CA GLU A 76 -16.70 21.04 12.83
C GLU A 76 -16.93 21.11 14.35
N GLY A 77 -16.60 20.03 15.07
CA GLY A 77 -16.61 19.96 16.54
C GLY A 77 -15.45 20.69 17.23
N GLY A 78 -14.49 21.21 16.46
CA GLY A 78 -13.35 21.99 16.96
C GLY A 78 -12.02 21.21 17.00
N ALA A 79 -11.98 19.96 16.53
CA ALA A 79 -10.72 19.23 16.42
C ALA A 79 -9.87 19.75 15.27
N VAL A 80 -8.55 19.83 15.47
CA VAL A 80 -7.58 20.27 14.47
C VAL A 80 -7.08 19.06 13.69
N LEU A 81 -7.18 19.12 12.36
CA LEU A 81 -6.55 18.14 11.48
C LEU A 81 -5.07 18.49 11.28
N GLU A 82 -4.19 17.67 11.82
CA GLU A 82 -2.74 17.89 11.76
C GLU A 82 -2.14 17.32 10.47
N ALA A 83 -1.19 18.04 9.88
CA ALA A 83 -0.28 17.44 8.90
C ALA A 83 0.46 16.30 9.63
N THR A 84 0.26 15.07 9.19
CA THR A 84 0.70 13.88 9.93
C THR A 84 2.00 13.31 9.37
N GLU A 85 2.29 13.55 8.09
CA GLU A 85 3.43 12.99 7.37
C GLU A 85 4.27 14.04 6.67
N ASP A 86 5.56 13.75 6.53
CA ASP A 86 6.44 14.48 5.63
C ASP A 86 6.20 14.03 4.18
N MET A 87 6.05 15.02 3.28
CA MET A 87 5.75 14.75 1.87
C MET A 87 6.86 13.95 1.18
N ASP A 88 8.12 14.32 1.37
CA ASP A 88 9.24 13.70 0.65
C ASP A 88 9.44 12.26 1.14
N VAL A 89 9.38 12.04 2.45
CA VAL A 89 9.48 10.70 3.06
C VAL A 89 8.30 9.81 2.65
N LEU A 90 7.08 10.36 2.60
CA LEU A 90 5.91 9.61 2.16
C LEU A 90 6.05 9.19 0.69
N LEU A 91 6.39 10.13 -0.20
CA LEU A 91 6.55 9.85 -1.62
C LEU A 91 7.67 8.84 -1.90
N GLU A 92 8.82 8.97 -1.22
CA GLU A 92 9.90 7.98 -1.30
C GLU A 92 9.40 6.59 -0.88
N THR A 93 8.72 6.50 0.27
CA THR A 93 8.17 5.23 0.76
C THR A 93 7.20 4.60 -0.25
N LEU A 94 6.30 5.39 -0.83
CA LEU A 94 5.33 4.93 -1.83
C LEU A 94 5.98 4.52 -3.16
N ASP A 95 7.01 5.24 -3.61
CA ASP A 95 7.80 4.88 -4.80
C ASP A 95 8.51 3.54 -4.58
N LEU A 96 9.19 3.36 -3.44
CA LEU A 96 9.88 2.12 -3.09
C LEU A 96 8.91 0.94 -2.98
N GLN A 97 7.73 1.15 -2.38
CA GLN A 97 6.67 0.15 -2.34
C GLN A 97 6.22 -0.25 -3.76
N ARG A 98 6.03 0.72 -4.66
CA ARG A 98 5.69 0.46 -6.08
C ARG A 98 6.79 -0.31 -6.80
N CYS A 99 8.06 0.03 -6.57
CA CYS A 99 9.18 -0.72 -7.15
C CYS A 99 9.21 -2.18 -6.69
N MET A 100 8.89 -2.46 -5.42
CA MET A 100 8.86 -3.83 -4.89
C MET A 100 7.73 -4.68 -5.43
N MET A 101 6.66 -4.08 -5.96
CA MET A 101 5.57 -4.83 -6.61
C MET A 101 5.95 -5.38 -7.98
N ILE A 102 7.04 -4.89 -8.59
CA ILE A 102 7.53 -5.36 -9.88
C ILE A 102 8.38 -6.62 -9.66
N PRO A 103 8.17 -7.72 -10.41
CA PRO A 103 9.04 -8.90 -10.32
C PRO A 103 10.50 -8.56 -10.63
N LEU A 104 11.39 -8.78 -9.65
CA LEU A 104 12.83 -8.50 -9.79
C LEU A 104 13.60 -9.79 -10.06
N ALA A 105 14.41 -9.81 -11.12
CA ALA A 105 15.27 -10.95 -11.44
C ALA A 105 16.52 -11.04 -10.55
N SER A 106 17.03 -9.91 -10.04
CA SER A 106 18.24 -9.85 -9.22
C SER A 106 17.89 -9.83 -7.74
N THR A 107 18.34 -10.85 -7.00
CA THR A 107 18.18 -10.94 -5.54
C THR A 107 18.94 -9.83 -4.80
N ASN A 108 20.09 -9.38 -5.33
CA ASN A 108 20.85 -8.27 -4.74
C ASN A 108 20.08 -6.95 -4.86
N VAL A 109 19.47 -6.67 -6.02
CA VAL A 109 18.62 -5.49 -6.20
C VAL A 109 17.42 -5.56 -5.26
N ALA A 110 16.76 -6.71 -5.16
CA ALA A 110 15.63 -6.92 -4.25
C ALA A 110 16.03 -6.65 -2.78
N SER A 111 17.19 -7.15 -2.35
CA SER A 111 17.69 -6.94 -0.98
C SER A 111 17.96 -5.46 -0.68
N LYS A 112 18.61 -4.74 -1.61
CA LYS A 112 18.91 -3.31 -1.42
C LYS A 112 17.65 -2.45 -1.40
N LEU A 113 16.70 -2.77 -2.29
CA LEU A 113 15.41 -2.07 -2.33
C LEU A 113 14.62 -2.29 -1.04
N GLN A 114 14.65 -3.52 -0.50
CA GLN A 114 14.02 -3.84 0.78
C GLN A 114 14.66 -3.07 1.95
N GLU A 115 15.99 -2.99 2.01
CA GLU A 115 16.71 -2.23 3.04
C GLU A 115 16.34 -0.74 2.98
N TRP A 116 16.38 -0.14 1.78
CA TRP A 116 16.00 1.25 1.58
C TRP A 116 14.53 1.50 1.96
N HIS A 117 13.60 0.65 1.54
CA HIS A 117 12.21 0.76 1.95
C HIS A 117 12.05 0.66 3.47
N SER A 118 12.76 -0.26 4.13
CA SER A 118 12.72 -0.40 5.58
C SER A 118 13.23 0.85 6.30
N ASP A 119 14.29 1.48 5.80
CA ASP A 119 14.81 2.73 6.37
C ASP A 119 13.88 3.93 6.11
N SER A 120 13.32 4.06 4.91
CA SER A 120 12.33 5.10 4.59
C SER A 120 11.08 4.96 5.45
N ASN A 121 10.56 3.74 5.59
CA ASN A 121 9.38 3.46 6.41
C ASN A 121 9.63 3.70 7.91
N ARG A 122 10.86 3.44 8.40
CA ARG A 122 11.25 3.81 9.76
C ARG A 122 11.23 5.32 9.96
N GLN A 123 11.85 6.09 9.05
CA GLN A 123 11.84 7.55 9.09
C GLN A 123 10.42 8.13 9.05
N ARG A 124 9.55 7.54 8.22
CA ARG A 124 8.12 7.89 8.13
C ARG A 124 7.42 7.79 9.49
N TYR A 125 7.55 6.67 10.18
CA TYR A 125 6.91 6.49 11.49
C TYR A 125 7.59 7.24 12.63
N GLU A 126 8.91 7.50 12.54
CA GLU A 126 9.61 8.42 13.46
C GLU A 126 9.06 9.85 13.30
N HIS A 127 8.83 10.31 12.06
CA HIS A 127 8.22 11.61 11.80
C HIS A 127 6.80 11.69 12.38
N ILE A 128 5.95 10.70 12.11
CA ILE A 128 4.57 10.66 12.66
C ILE A 128 4.60 10.72 14.20
N ALA A 129 5.50 9.97 14.85
CA ALA A 129 5.64 9.99 16.30
C ALA A 129 6.03 11.39 16.82
N ASN A 130 7.03 12.02 16.19
CA ASN A 130 7.48 13.36 16.56
C ASN A 130 6.41 14.42 16.33
N GLN A 131 5.64 14.28 15.25
CA GLN A 131 4.53 15.19 14.96
C GLN A 131 3.52 15.15 16.09
N ILE A 132 3.05 13.94 16.45
CA ILE A 132 2.11 13.74 17.56
C ILE A 132 2.67 14.28 18.88
N ASP A 133 3.93 13.99 19.21
CA ASP A 133 4.60 14.51 20.41
C ASP A 133 4.64 16.04 20.46
N SER A 134 4.84 16.69 19.31
CA SER A 134 4.96 18.14 19.21
C SER A 134 3.62 18.88 19.20
N THR A 135 2.55 18.25 18.73
CA THR A 135 1.23 18.90 18.56
C THR A 135 0.21 18.48 19.60
N LEU A 136 0.29 17.27 20.17
CA LEU A 136 -0.61 16.84 21.22
C LEU A 136 -0.17 17.43 22.57
N GLY A 137 -0.88 18.45 23.04
CA GLY A 137 -0.59 19.11 24.31
C GLY A 137 -0.90 18.28 25.55
N GLU A 138 -0.49 18.81 26.71
CA GLU A 138 -0.73 18.18 28.00
C GLU A 138 -2.24 18.02 28.27
N ASN A 139 -2.68 16.80 28.58
CA ASN A 139 -4.09 16.44 28.83
C ASN A 139 -5.01 16.61 27.62
N GLU A 140 -4.46 16.70 26.41
CA GLU A 140 -5.25 16.70 25.19
C GLU A 140 -5.45 15.28 24.67
N THR A 141 -6.55 15.10 23.94
CA THR A 141 -6.90 13.84 23.29
C THR A 141 -6.69 13.98 21.79
N GLY A 142 -5.94 13.03 21.23
CA GLY A 142 -5.75 12.88 19.79
C GLY A 142 -6.44 11.63 19.24
N LEU A 143 -6.81 11.66 17.97
CA LEU A 143 -7.26 10.51 17.19
C LEU A 143 -6.25 10.25 16.07
N LEU A 144 -5.62 9.07 16.09
CA LEU A 144 -4.76 8.62 15.00
C LEU A 144 -5.48 7.54 14.19
N MET A 145 -5.68 7.81 12.90
CA MET A 145 -6.15 6.85 11.91
C MET A 145 -4.97 6.35 11.09
N ILE A 146 -4.58 5.09 11.29
CA ILE A 146 -3.34 4.53 10.72
C ILE A 146 -3.46 3.04 10.45
N SER A 147 -2.69 2.54 9.50
CA SER A 147 -2.61 1.11 9.18
C SER A 147 -2.26 0.25 10.40
N GLU A 148 -2.84 -0.95 10.48
CA GLU A 148 -2.68 -1.85 11.63
C GLU A 148 -1.24 -2.29 11.90
N ARG A 149 -0.38 -2.23 10.88
CA ARG A 149 1.03 -2.64 10.95
C ARG A 149 1.97 -1.43 11.07
N HIS A 150 1.47 -0.31 11.58
CA HIS A 150 2.29 0.86 11.85
C HIS A 150 3.43 0.55 12.81
N GLN A 151 4.52 1.32 12.73
CA GLN A 151 5.69 1.17 13.61
C GLN A 151 5.88 2.37 14.54
N VAL A 152 4.91 3.28 14.58
CA VAL A 152 4.91 4.45 15.49
C VAL A 152 5.23 4.02 16.91
N GLN A 153 6.26 4.63 17.50
CA GLN A 153 6.62 4.49 18.91
C GLN A 153 6.17 5.76 19.63
N PHE A 154 5.11 5.65 20.45
CA PHE A 154 4.60 6.80 21.18
C PHE A 154 5.51 7.13 22.38
N PRO A 155 5.68 8.42 22.71
CA PRO A 155 6.24 8.86 23.99
C PRO A 155 5.58 8.16 25.20
N SER A 156 6.36 7.94 26.25
CA SER A 156 5.91 7.16 27.42
C SER A 156 4.78 7.79 28.23
N ASP A 157 4.58 9.09 28.05
CA ASP A 157 3.55 9.92 28.67
C ASP A 157 2.24 9.97 27.86
N ILE A 158 2.21 9.39 26.65
CA ILE A 158 0.98 9.24 25.86
C ILE A 158 0.29 7.91 26.18
N GLU A 159 -0.95 7.98 26.66
CA GLU A 159 -1.81 6.81 26.83
C GLU A 159 -2.56 6.48 25.53
N VAL A 160 -2.44 5.23 25.06
CA VAL A 160 -3.01 4.79 23.79
C VAL A 160 -4.22 3.89 24.01
N PHE A 161 -5.40 4.37 23.62
CA PHE A 161 -6.63 3.59 23.55
C PHE A 161 -6.85 3.05 22.13
N TYR A 162 -6.75 1.73 21.96
CA TYR A 162 -7.02 1.06 20.69
C TYR A 162 -8.51 0.89 20.45
N VAL A 163 -8.99 1.34 19.29
CA VAL A 163 -10.37 1.18 18.84
C VAL A 163 -10.44 0.03 17.85
N SER A 164 -10.85 -1.14 18.34
CA SER A 164 -10.92 -2.37 17.54
C SER A 164 -12.34 -2.98 17.64
N PRO A 165 -13.30 -2.49 16.86
CA PRO A 165 -14.67 -3.01 16.89
C PRO A 165 -14.74 -4.47 16.41
N PRO A 166 -15.70 -5.28 16.88
CA PRO A 166 -15.89 -6.66 16.39
C PRO A 166 -15.99 -6.77 14.87
N ALA A 167 -16.61 -5.78 14.21
CA ALA A 167 -16.70 -5.72 12.75
C ALA A 167 -15.33 -5.67 12.03
N LEU A 168 -14.24 -5.30 12.73
CA LEU A 168 -12.89 -5.39 12.18
C LEU A 168 -12.51 -6.84 11.85
N ASP A 169 -12.86 -7.79 12.69
CA ASP A 169 -12.56 -9.20 12.46
C ASP A 169 -13.38 -9.78 11.30
N ASP A 170 -14.62 -9.32 11.15
CA ASP A 170 -15.47 -9.65 10.01
C ASP A 170 -14.87 -9.11 8.71
N TYR A 171 -14.42 -7.85 8.70
CA TYR A 171 -13.72 -7.25 7.56
C TYR A 171 -12.45 -8.02 7.19
N ARG A 172 -11.59 -8.32 8.17
CA ARG A 172 -10.36 -9.08 7.95
C ARG A 172 -10.65 -10.46 7.36
N ARG A 173 -11.71 -11.13 7.85
CA ARG A 173 -12.12 -12.45 7.34
C ARG A 173 -12.59 -12.37 5.90
N TRP A 174 -13.45 -11.41 5.60
CA TRP A 174 -13.94 -11.17 4.25
C TRP A 174 -12.80 -10.86 3.28
N LEU A 175 -11.89 -9.95 3.64
CA LEU A 175 -10.76 -9.54 2.78
C LEU A 175 -9.84 -10.71 2.45
N ARG A 176 -9.54 -11.59 3.42
CA ARG A 176 -8.76 -12.81 3.18
C ARG A 176 -9.44 -13.73 2.17
N ASN A 177 -10.73 -14.03 2.39
CA ASN A 177 -11.50 -14.90 1.49
C ASN A 177 -11.57 -14.32 0.06
N TRP A 178 -11.77 -13.00 -0.06
CA TRP A 178 -11.84 -12.31 -1.34
C TRP A 178 -10.50 -12.32 -2.10
N THR A 179 -9.39 -12.20 -1.38
CA THR A 179 -8.04 -12.25 -1.97
C THR A 179 -7.71 -13.66 -2.47
N GLU A 180 -8.02 -14.69 -1.70
CA GLU A 180 -7.82 -16.10 -2.08
C GLU A 180 -8.64 -16.49 -3.33
N GLN A 181 -9.88 -16.00 -3.43
CA GLN A 181 -10.74 -16.22 -4.60
C GLN A 181 -10.17 -15.59 -5.87
N GLN A 182 -9.65 -14.36 -5.78
CA GLN A 182 -9.02 -13.70 -6.92
C GLN A 182 -7.74 -14.40 -7.38
N GLN A 183 -6.86 -14.78 -6.44
CA GLN A 183 -5.64 -15.50 -6.78
C GLN A 183 -5.95 -16.84 -7.47
N SER A 184 -7.01 -17.52 -7.01
CA SER A 184 -7.49 -18.76 -7.63
C SER A 184 -8.09 -18.51 -9.02
N ALA A 185 -8.87 -17.43 -9.21
CA ALA A 185 -9.46 -17.09 -10.51
C ALA A 185 -8.41 -16.69 -11.55
N THR A 186 -7.40 -15.89 -11.17
CA THR A 186 -6.29 -15.50 -12.06
C THR A 186 -5.40 -16.69 -12.41
N ALA A 187 -5.22 -17.66 -11.49
CA ALA A 187 -4.47 -18.89 -11.79
C ALA A 187 -5.19 -19.77 -12.83
N VAL A 188 -6.52 -19.87 -12.75
CA VAL A 188 -7.34 -20.67 -13.69
C VAL A 188 -7.40 -20.04 -15.09
N GLU A 189 -7.41 -18.71 -15.22
CA GLU A 189 -7.35 -18.04 -16.54
C GLU A 189 -5.97 -18.09 -17.22
N SER A 190 -4.91 -18.44 -16.48
CA SER A 190 -3.53 -18.53 -16.99
C SER A 190 -3.13 -19.93 -17.51
N GLU A 191 -4.02 -20.94 -17.44
CA GLU A 191 -3.75 -22.24 -18.06
C GLU A 191 -3.90 -22.16 -19.60
N PRO A 192 -2.86 -22.52 -20.38
CA PRO A 192 -2.99 -22.54 -21.83
C PRO A 192 -3.96 -23.66 -22.22
N THR A 193 -5.03 -23.31 -22.93
CA THR A 193 -5.91 -24.29 -23.57
C THR A 193 -5.06 -25.11 -24.55
N ARG A 194 -4.66 -26.31 -24.14
CA ARG A 194 -4.02 -27.30 -25.00
C ARG A 194 -5.09 -27.83 -25.94
N THR A 195 -5.24 -27.20 -27.10
CA THR A 195 -6.03 -27.77 -28.18
C THR A 195 -5.19 -28.88 -28.79
N ASP A 196 -5.56 -30.13 -28.51
CA ASP A 196 -5.05 -31.29 -29.22
C ASP A 196 -5.51 -31.20 -30.69
N ALA A 197 -4.64 -30.69 -31.54
CA ALA A 197 -4.70 -30.91 -32.98
C ALA A 197 -3.43 -31.68 -33.37
N GLU A 198 -3.62 -32.98 -33.63
CA GLU A 198 -2.61 -33.86 -34.22
C GLU A 198 -2.03 -33.20 -35.49
N VAL A 199 -0.75 -32.78 -35.43
CA VAL A 199 0.05 -32.60 -36.63
C VAL A 199 0.86 -33.88 -36.79
N ALA A 200 0.48 -34.67 -37.79
CA ALA A 200 1.15 -35.87 -38.20
C ALA A 200 2.64 -35.60 -38.45
N VAL A 201 3.48 -36.41 -37.81
CA VAL A 201 4.90 -36.55 -38.08
C VAL A 201 5.08 -37.07 -39.51
N ASN A 202 5.93 -36.42 -40.29
CA ASN A 202 6.59 -37.05 -41.44
C ASN A 202 8.09 -36.83 -41.26
N ASP A 203 8.77 -37.90 -40.85
CA ASP A 203 10.22 -38.03 -40.84
C ASP A 203 10.73 -38.43 -42.24
N ASP A 204 11.90 -37.89 -42.59
CA ASP A 204 12.88 -38.38 -43.57
C ASP A 204 12.63 -38.30 -45.09
N GLU A 205 13.19 -37.24 -45.70
CA GLU A 205 14.17 -37.32 -46.81
C GLU A 205 15.18 -36.16 -46.59
N ILE A 206 16.35 -36.35 -45.96
CA ILE A 206 17.59 -37.01 -46.40
C ILE A 206 18.35 -36.30 -47.56
N TYR A 207 19.50 -35.72 -47.17
CA TYR A 207 20.71 -35.26 -47.90
C TYR A 207 20.77 -33.90 -48.62
N GLY A 208 21.65 -33.04 -48.10
CA GLY A 208 22.26 -31.90 -48.79
C GLY A 208 23.34 -31.20 -47.95
N VAL A 209 24.47 -31.87 -47.72
CA VAL A 209 25.65 -31.35 -46.99
C VAL A 209 26.35 -30.26 -47.79
N GLU A 210 26.51 -29.07 -47.21
CA GLU A 210 27.49 -28.06 -47.66
C GLU A 210 28.90 -28.52 -47.30
N LYS A 211 29.79 -28.60 -48.30
CA LYS A 211 31.24 -28.56 -48.10
C LYS A 211 31.82 -27.39 -48.87
N ALA A 212 32.30 -26.41 -48.11
CA ALA A 212 33.27 -25.44 -48.57
C ALA A 212 34.63 -26.13 -48.78
N ALA A 213 35.26 -25.87 -49.92
CA ALA A 213 36.69 -26.06 -50.12
C ALA A 213 37.24 -24.74 -50.66
N GLY A 214 38.04 -24.07 -49.85
CA GLY A 214 38.93 -23.01 -50.31
C GLY A 214 40.08 -23.62 -51.10
N GLN A 215 40.53 -22.89 -52.11
CA GLN A 215 41.87 -23.05 -52.67
C GLN A 215 42.64 -21.77 -52.40
N ASP A 216 43.82 -21.99 -51.81
CA ASP A 216 44.94 -21.07 -51.67
C ASP A 216 45.27 -20.38 -53.00
N GLU A 217 45.74 -19.13 -52.95
CA GLU A 217 47.16 -18.84 -53.15
C GLU A 217 47.47 -17.35 -52.91
N ALA A 218 48.65 -17.14 -52.33
CA ALA A 218 49.22 -15.87 -51.94
C ALA A 218 49.90 -15.13 -53.11
N SER A 219 49.93 -13.80 -53.05
CA SER A 219 51.04 -12.92 -53.50
C SER A 219 50.61 -11.46 -53.21
N GLU A 220 51.25 -10.83 -52.24
CA GLU A 220 52.26 -9.76 -52.42
C GLU A 220 51.68 -8.41 -52.91
N GLU A 221 51.80 -7.42 -52.03
CA GLU A 221 51.72 -5.95 -52.20
C GLU A 221 52.58 -5.42 -53.39
N PRO A 222 52.55 -4.13 -53.82
CA PRO A 222 52.14 -2.92 -53.08
C PRO A 222 51.42 -1.79 -53.88
N GLU A 223 51.05 -0.75 -53.11
CA GLU A 223 50.92 0.70 -53.40
C GLU A 223 50.66 1.21 -54.83
N THR A 224 49.78 2.20 -54.96
CA THR A 224 50.16 3.60 -55.29
C THR A 224 48.93 4.54 -55.26
N ASP A 225 49.17 5.71 -54.65
CA ASP A 225 48.46 7.02 -54.69
C ASP A 225 46.95 7.13 -54.43
#